data_AF-A0A5K1HFY2-F1
#
_entry.id   AF-A0A5K1HFY2-F1
#
_cell.length_a   1.000
_cell.length_b   1.000
_cell.length_c   1.000
_cell.angle_alpha   90.00
_cell.angle_beta   90.00
_cell.angle_gamma   90.00
#
_symmetry.space_group_name_H-M   'P 1'
#
loop_
_entity.id
_entity.type
_entity.pdbx_description
1 polymer ?
#
loop_
_entity_poly.entity_id
_entity_poly.type
_entity_poly.pdbx_seq_one_letter_code
_entity_poly.pdbx_strand_id
1 'polypeptide(L)'
;QDFLKALQEVRPQFGVDEEKFGAYFREKVINYGPSFDRIMSSLQETALFGESVGNPKRSVLLHGRPGTGKTLLGINFCRLANFTYLKIISPENLVGMTEGEKIRNISKVFEDAYRTTSACVLIDDLERLIEFSPIGR
;
A
#
# COMPACT_ATOMS: atom_id res chain seq x y z
N GLN A 1 -22.63 -19.86 -16.33
CA GLN A 1 -22.05 -20.11 -14.99
C GLN A 1 -20.54 -20.27 -15.07
N ASP A 2 -19.98 -20.93 -16.09
CA ASP A 2 -18.51 -21.04 -16.27
C ASP A 2 -17.75 -19.71 -16.39
N PHE A 3 -18.32 -18.68 -17.04
CA PHE A 3 -17.64 -17.38 -17.19
C PHE A 3 -17.34 -16.69 -15.85
N LEU A 4 -18.27 -16.73 -14.90
CA LEU A 4 -18.08 -16.16 -13.55
C LEU A 4 -17.12 -17.00 -12.71
N LYS A 5 -17.08 -18.32 -12.96
CA LYS A 5 -16.12 -19.23 -12.33
C LYS A 5 -14.69 -18.97 -12.86
N ALA A 6 -14.54 -18.80 -14.17
CA ALA A 6 -13.28 -18.47 -14.81
C ALA A 6 -12.73 -17.11 -14.34
N LEU A 7 -13.60 -16.11 -14.10
CA LEU A 7 -13.21 -14.83 -13.51
C LEU A 7 -12.66 -14.95 -12.08
N GLN A 8 -13.09 -15.95 -11.31
CA GLN A 8 -12.55 -16.22 -9.97
C GLN A 8 -11.24 -17.03 -9.99
N GLU A 9 -11.02 -17.84 -11.04
CA GLU A 9 -9.84 -18.68 -11.19
C GLU A 9 -8.66 -17.93 -11.85
N VAL A 10 -8.93 -16.88 -12.62
CA VAL A 10 -7.90 -16.05 -13.25
C VAL A 10 -7.38 -15.02 -12.23
N ARG A 11 -6.19 -15.27 -11.69
CA ARG A 11 -5.43 -14.25 -10.95
C ARG A 11 -4.99 -13.15 -11.92
N PRO A 12 -5.45 -11.91 -11.77
CA PRO A 12 -5.00 -10.84 -12.65
C PRO A 12 -3.48 -10.63 -12.44
N GLN A 13 -2.72 -10.64 -13.54
CA GLN A 13 -1.28 -10.39 -13.51
C GLN A 13 -0.96 -8.96 -13.03
N PHE A 14 -1.93 -8.05 -13.17
CA PHE A 14 -1.94 -6.68 -12.67
C PHE A 14 -3.20 -6.48 -11.81
N GLY A 15 -3.05 -6.21 -10.52
CA GLY A 15 -4.20 -5.98 -9.64
C GLY A 15 -3.85 -6.00 -8.15
N VAL A 16 -4.88 -5.81 -7.32
CA VAL A 16 -4.78 -5.92 -5.86
C VAL A 16 -4.53 -7.38 -5.50
N ASP A 17 -3.44 -7.65 -4.78
CA ASP A 17 -3.04 -9.00 -4.33
C ASP A 17 -3.94 -9.48 -3.17
N GLU A 18 -5.23 -9.71 -3.43
CA GLU A 18 -6.29 -9.90 -2.42
C GLU A 18 -5.96 -10.99 -1.39
N GLU A 19 -5.18 -12.02 -1.75
CA GLU A 19 -4.73 -13.05 -0.80
C GLU A 19 -3.79 -12.49 0.28
N LYS A 20 -2.88 -11.58 -0.10
CA LYS A 20 -1.97 -10.90 0.85
C LYS A 20 -2.70 -9.85 1.69
N PHE A 21 -3.72 -9.23 1.12
CA PHE A 21 -4.55 -8.26 1.85
C PHE A 21 -5.67 -8.92 2.67
N GLY A 22 -5.95 -10.21 2.46
CA GLY A 22 -7.09 -10.89 3.05
C GLY A 22 -7.11 -10.90 4.58
N ALA A 23 -5.94 -10.82 5.22
CA ALA A 23 -5.85 -10.63 6.67
C ALA A 23 -6.28 -9.21 7.08
N TYR A 24 -5.72 -8.18 6.43
CA TYR A 24 -6.02 -6.78 6.70
C TYR A 24 -7.46 -6.38 6.33
N PHE A 25 -8.02 -6.97 5.28
CA PHE A 25 -9.38 -6.67 4.81
C PHE A 25 -10.49 -7.26 5.68
N ARG A 26 -10.17 -8.18 6.59
CA ARG A 26 -11.13 -8.68 7.59
C ARG A 26 -11.32 -7.67 8.72
N GLU A 27 -10.34 -6.81 8.97
CA GLU A 27 -10.40 -5.84 10.04
C GLU A 27 -11.18 -4.60 9.61
N LYS A 28 -12.16 -4.21 10.43
CA LYS A 28 -12.92 -2.97 10.20
C LYS A 28 -12.17 -1.81 10.83
N VAL A 29 -11.84 -0.81 10.03
CA VAL A 29 -11.37 0.48 10.56
C VAL A 29 -12.56 1.20 11.21
N ILE A 30 -12.43 1.50 12.49
CA ILE A 30 -13.44 2.21 13.27
C ILE A 30 -13.07 3.68 13.34
N ASN A 31 -14.04 4.56 13.09
CA ASN A 31 -13.87 5.99 13.35
C ASN A 31 -13.77 6.22 14.87
N TYR A 32 -12.58 6.61 15.33
CA TYR A 32 -12.29 6.88 16.75
C TYR A 32 -12.35 8.37 17.12
N GLY A 33 -12.96 9.19 16.27
CA GLY A 33 -13.24 10.60 16.55
C GLY A 33 -12.48 11.57 15.63
N PRO A 34 -12.42 12.87 15.99
CA PRO A 34 -12.03 13.94 15.07
C PRO A 34 -10.62 13.80 14.46
N SER A 35 -9.71 13.13 15.16
CA SER A 35 -8.36 12.86 14.63
C SER A 35 -8.39 11.89 13.45
N PHE A 36 -9.27 10.88 13.47
CA PHE A 36 -9.48 9.98 12.36
C PHE A 36 -10.00 10.72 11.13
N ASP A 37 -11.03 11.55 11.32
CA ASP A 37 -11.64 12.33 10.24
C ASP A 37 -10.62 13.26 9.57
N ARG A 38 -9.77 13.93 10.36
CA ARG A 38 -8.70 14.78 9.83
C ARG A 38 -7.68 13.99 9.00
N ILE A 39 -7.25 12.82 9.47
CA ILE A 39 -6.30 11.99 8.73
C ILE A 39 -6.93 11.50 7.41
N MET A 40 -8.16 10.99 7.47
CA MET A 40 -8.86 10.51 6.28
C MET A 40 -9.13 11.62 5.26
N SER A 41 -9.49 12.82 5.72
CA SER A 41 -9.70 13.98 4.85
C SER A 41 -8.40 14.37 4.15
N SER A 42 -7.29 14.44 4.89
CA SER A 42 -5.97 14.76 4.33
C SER A 42 -5.50 13.71 3.32
N LEU A 43 -5.75 12.43 3.58
CA LEU A 43 -5.46 11.36 2.63
C LEU A 43 -6.31 11.49 1.35
N GLN A 44 -7.60 11.76 1.48
CA GLN A 44 -8.52 11.94 0.34
C GLN A 44 -8.12 13.12 -0.54
N GLU A 45 -7.82 14.28 0.07
CA GLU A 45 -7.31 15.43 -0.67
C GLU A 45 -6.06 15.06 -1.47
N THR A 46 -5.12 14.36 -0.84
CA THR A 46 -3.87 13.94 -1.48
C THR A 46 -4.10 13.03 -2.69
N ALA A 47 -5.12 12.17 -2.66
CA ALA A 47 -5.51 11.36 -3.82
C ALA A 47 -6.16 12.20 -4.93
N LEU A 48 -7.12 13.07 -4.59
CA LEU A 48 -7.88 13.87 -5.57
C LEU A 48 -7.01 14.84 -6.37
N PHE A 49 -6.06 15.51 -5.71
CA PHE A 49 -5.17 16.44 -6.40
C PHE A 49 -4.23 15.72 -7.40
N GLY A 50 -4.16 14.37 -7.42
CA GLY A 50 -3.28 13.61 -8.31
C GLY A 50 -3.69 13.76 -9.78
N GLU A 51 -4.96 14.11 -10.00
CA GLU A 51 -5.56 14.31 -11.31
C GLU A 51 -5.33 15.73 -11.87
N SER A 52 -4.86 16.68 -11.05
CA SER A 52 -4.62 18.06 -11.47
C SER A 52 -3.16 18.29 -11.94
N VAL A 53 -3.04 18.66 -13.21
CA VAL A 53 -1.87 19.03 -14.02
C VAL A 53 -0.61 19.45 -13.23
N GLY A 54 0.47 18.67 -13.38
CA GLY A 54 1.85 19.11 -13.13
C GLY A 54 2.73 18.13 -12.35
N ASN A 55 2.17 17.34 -11.42
CA ASN A 55 2.94 16.33 -10.70
C ASN A 55 2.05 15.15 -10.22
N PRO A 56 1.95 14.06 -11.01
CA PRO A 56 1.01 12.97 -10.74
C PRO A 56 1.45 12.05 -9.58
N LYS A 57 2.59 12.33 -8.95
CA LYS A 57 3.18 11.48 -7.90
C LYS A 57 3.09 12.19 -6.56
N ARG A 58 2.43 11.58 -5.58
CA ARG A 58 2.43 12.03 -4.20
C ARG A 58 2.83 10.91 -3.26
N SER A 59 3.50 11.32 -2.18
CA SER A 59 3.92 10.43 -1.11
C SER A 59 3.36 10.96 0.20
N VAL A 60 2.75 10.06 0.99
CA VAL A 60 2.26 10.36 2.34
C VAL A 60 3.01 9.45 3.32
N LEU A 61 3.46 10.04 4.43
CA LEU A 61 4.03 9.28 5.54
C LEU A 61 3.04 9.26 6.70
N LEU A 62 2.52 8.08 7.01
CA LEU A 62 1.76 7.86 8.24
C LEU A 62 2.74 7.55 9.38
N HIS A 63 2.82 8.44 10.37
CA HIS A 63 3.71 8.27 11.53
C HIS A 63 2.92 8.26 12.84
N GLY A 64 3.48 7.60 13.85
CA GLY A 64 2.83 7.42 15.15
C GLY A 64 3.39 6.23 15.90
N ARG A 65 2.98 6.07 17.16
CA ARG A 65 3.44 4.98 18.03
C ARG A 65 3.19 3.60 17.38
N PRO A 66 3.99 2.57 17.72
CA PRO A 66 3.69 1.19 17.33
C PRO A 66 2.28 0.78 17.79
N GLY A 67 1.59 -0.03 16.99
CA GLY A 67 0.26 -0.55 17.33
C GLY A 67 -0.93 0.41 17.14
N THR A 68 -0.73 1.62 16.62
CA THR A 68 -1.83 2.58 16.37
C THR A 68 -2.59 2.34 15.06
N GLY A 69 -2.39 1.21 14.39
CA GLY A 69 -3.13 0.85 13.17
C GLY A 69 -2.73 1.61 11.90
N LYS A 70 -1.50 2.14 11.81
CA LYS A 70 -1.01 2.90 10.63
C LYS A 70 -1.13 2.10 9.32
N THR A 71 -0.67 0.86 9.34
CA THR A 71 -0.72 -0.08 8.21
C THR A 71 -2.15 -0.34 7.77
N LEU A 72 -3.03 -0.69 8.73
CA LEU A 72 -4.45 -0.93 8.46
C LEU A 72 -5.13 0.32 7.88
N LEU A 73 -4.81 1.51 8.39
CA LEU A 73 -5.35 2.77 7.91
C LEU A 73 -4.95 3.05 6.45
N GLY A 74 -3.66 2.86 6.11
CA GLY A 74 -3.16 3.01 4.74
C GLY A 74 -3.80 2.04 3.76
N ILE A 75 -3.91 0.75 4.16
CA ILE A 75 -4.57 -0.29 3.36
C ILE A 75 -6.05 0.06 3.12
N ASN A 76 -6.76 0.43 4.19
CA ASN A 76 -8.17 0.80 4.10
C ASN A 76 -8.38 2.04 3.23
N PHE A 77 -7.51 3.04 3.34
CA PHE A 77 -7.54 4.21 2.47
C PHE A 77 -7.35 3.83 1.00
N CYS A 78 -6.33 3.05 0.66
CA CYS A 78 -6.10 2.67 -0.74
C CYS A 78 -7.24 1.80 -1.31
N ARG A 79 -7.92 1.03 -0.46
CA ARG A 79 -9.16 0.34 -0.84
C ARG A 79 -10.30 1.33 -1.10
N LEU A 80 -10.55 2.27 -0.19
CA LEU A 80 -11.64 3.26 -0.32
C LEU A 80 -11.44 4.18 -1.53
N ALA A 81 -10.20 4.48 -1.88
CA ALA A 81 -9.84 5.28 -3.05
C ALA A 81 -9.90 4.49 -4.37
N ASN A 82 -10.21 3.18 -4.35
CA ASN A 82 -10.35 2.33 -5.52
C ASN A 82 -9.16 2.36 -6.49
N PHE A 83 -7.92 2.30 -5.97
CA PHE A 83 -6.73 2.18 -6.83
C PHE A 83 -6.76 0.86 -7.62
N THR A 84 -6.48 0.93 -8.92
CA THR A 84 -6.46 -0.24 -9.82
C THR A 84 -5.28 -1.18 -9.56
N TYR A 85 -4.19 -0.62 -9.04
CA TYR A 85 -3.01 -1.35 -8.62
C TYR A 85 -2.71 -1.03 -7.16
N LEU A 86 -2.65 -2.06 -6.32
CA LEU A 86 -2.31 -1.93 -4.91
C LEU A 86 -1.23 -2.96 -4.56
N LYS A 87 -0.07 -2.48 -4.11
CA LYS A 87 1.03 -3.34 -3.65
C LYS A 87 1.54 -2.91 -2.29
N ILE A 88 1.83 -3.87 -1.42
CA ILE A 88 2.56 -3.66 -0.17
C ILE A 88 4.00 -4.11 -0.36
N ILE A 89 4.93 -3.22 -0.02
CA ILE A 89 6.34 -3.53 0.20
C ILE A 89 6.54 -3.49 1.70
N SER A 90 6.99 -4.61 2.27
CA SER A 90 7.20 -4.74 3.70
C SER A 90 8.38 -5.67 3.96
N PRO A 91 9.04 -5.57 5.13
CA PRO A 91 10.21 -6.38 5.45
C PRO A 91 9.92 -7.88 5.34
N GLU A 92 8.73 -8.33 5.76
CA GLU A 92 8.32 -9.74 5.68
C GLU A 92 8.24 -10.25 4.24
N ASN A 93 7.87 -9.40 3.29
CA ASN A 93 7.83 -9.76 1.86
C ASN A 93 9.22 -9.92 1.23
N LEU A 94 10.26 -9.48 1.94
CA LEU A 94 11.65 -9.45 1.46
C LEU A 94 12.57 -10.39 2.24
N VAL A 95 12.03 -11.18 3.18
CA VAL A 95 12.81 -12.16 3.95
C VAL A 95 13.42 -13.20 3.03
N GLY A 96 14.70 -13.49 3.23
CA GLY A 96 15.45 -14.48 2.44
C GLY A 96 15.97 -13.95 1.09
N MET A 97 15.63 -12.72 0.71
CA MET A 97 16.18 -12.08 -0.49
C MET A 97 17.53 -11.42 -0.20
N THR A 98 18.48 -11.59 -1.11
CA THR A 98 19.71 -10.79 -1.18
C THR A 98 19.40 -9.32 -1.45
N GLU A 99 20.34 -8.41 -1.13
CA GLU A 99 20.17 -6.98 -1.37
C GLU A 99 19.83 -6.66 -2.84
N GLY A 100 20.51 -7.33 -3.78
CA GLY A 100 20.22 -7.18 -5.21
C GLY A 100 18.81 -7.66 -5.60
N GLU A 101 18.31 -8.71 -4.96
CA GLU A 101 16.93 -9.19 -5.17
C GLU A 101 15.90 -8.22 -4.59
N LYS A 102 16.16 -7.67 -3.39
CA LYS A 102 15.31 -6.64 -2.77
C LYS A 102 15.17 -5.43 -3.69
N ILE A 103 16.28 -4.89 -4.19
CA ILE A 103 16.30 -3.75 -5.13
C ILE A 103 15.52 -4.07 -6.39
N ARG A 104 15.79 -5.22 -7.03
CA ARG A 104 15.06 -5.63 -8.25
C ARG A 104 13.56 -5.77 -8.00
N ASN A 105 13.16 -6.33 -6.86
CA ASN A 105 11.75 -6.49 -6.51
C ASN A 105 11.07 -5.13 -6.30
N ILE A 106 11.67 -4.23 -5.52
CA ILE A 106 11.15 -2.88 -5.29
C ILE A 106 11.04 -2.11 -6.60
N SER A 107 12.11 -2.09 -7.41
CA SER A 107 12.10 -1.42 -8.72
C SER A 107 10.98 -1.94 -9.61
N LYS A 108 10.79 -3.26 -9.68
CA LYS A 108 9.71 -3.88 -10.45
C LYS A 108 8.32 -3.44 -9.97
N VAL A 109 8.09 -3.38 -8.65
CA VAL A 109 6.82 -2.90 -8.09
C VAL A 109 6.49 -1.48 -8.54
N PHE A 110 7.49 -0.60 -8.56
CA PHE A 110 7.32 0.79 -9.02
C PHE A 110 7.17 0.87 -10.54
N GLU A 111 7.92 0.08 -11.32
CA GLU A 111 7.77 0.00 -12.77
C GLU A 111 6.35 -0.44 -13.17
N ASP A 112 5.81 -1.47 -12.50
CA ASP A 112 4.45 -1.94 -12.72
C ASP A 112 3.43 -0.87 -12.31
N ALA A 113 3.64 -0.17 -11.19
CA ALA A 113 2.80 0.96 -10.78
C ALA A 113 2.77 2.08 -11.84
N TYR A 114 3.91 2.42 -12.45
CA TYR A 114 3.99 3.45 -13.50
C TYR A 114 3.25 3.10 -14.79
N ARG A 115 2.96 1.82 -15.03
CA ARG A 115 2.20 1.37 -16.22
C ARG A 115 0.70 1.42 -16.00
N THR A 116 0.25 1.74 -14.79
CA THR A 116 -1.17 1.74 -14.42
C THR A 116 -1.68 3.16 -14.28
N THR A 117 -2.96 3.38 -14.61
CA THR A 117 -3.58 4.72 -14.53
C THR A 117 -3.78 5.18 -13.10
N SER A 118 -3.95 4.25 -12.16
CA SER A 118 -4.19 4.52 -10.74
C SER A 118 -3.52 3.46 -9.87
N ALA A 119 -2.41 3.85 -9.22
CA ALA A 119 -1.61 2.98 -8.36
C ALA A 119 -1.44 3.54 -6.95
N CYS A 120 -1.51 2.66 -5.95
CA CYS A 120 -1.03 2.88 -4.61
C CYS A 120 0.04 1.83 -4.25
N VAL A 121 1.22 2.30 -3.87
CA VAL A 121 2.29 1.46 -3.31
C VAL A 121 2.42 1.81 -1.84
N LEU A 122 2.04 0.88 -0.97
CA LEU A 122 2.21 1.01 0.47
C LEU A 122 3.58 0.47 0.86
N ILE A 123 4.38 1.30 1.51
CA ILE A 123 5.65 0.87 2.11
C ILE A 123 5.42 0.80 3.62
N ASP A 124 5.46 -0.41 4.16
CA ASP A 124 5.22 -0.68 5.58
C ASP A 124 6.54 -0.92 6.33
N ASP A 125 6.56 -0.57 7.63
CA ASP A 125 7.73 -0.71 8.50
C ASP A 125 9.04 -0.18 7.85
N LEU A 126 9.01 1.07 7.35
CA LEU A 126 10.11 1.70 6.64
C LEU A 126 11.43 1.62 7.43
N GLU A 127 11.37 1.77 8.75
CA GLU A 127 12.52 1.65 9.65
C GLU A 127 13.21 0.29 9.55
N ARG A 128 12.45 -0.80 9.45
CA ARG A 128 12.99 -2.15 9.30
C ARG A 128 13.44 -2.41 7.88
N LEU A 129 12.77 -1.79 6.90
CA LEU A 129 13.13 -1.92 5.48
C LEU A 129 14.52 -1.37 5.19
N ILE A 130 14.89 -0.25 5.82
CA ILE A 130 16.20 0.38 5.67
C ILE A 130 17.23 -0.10 6.71
N GLU A 131 16.89 -1.16 7.47
CA GLU A 131 17.74 -1.73 8.52
C GLU A 131 18.18 -0.68 9.57
N PHE A 132 17.31 0.29 9.86
CA PHE A 132 17.60 1.35 10.81
C PHE A 132 17.76 0.79 12.22
N SER A 133 18.92 1.05 12.83
CA SER A 133 19.17 0.83 14.25
C SER A 133 19.43 2.17 14.93
N PRO A 134 18.64 2.58 15.94
CA PRO A 134 18.91 3.80 16.70
C PRO A 134 20.19 3.70 17.54
N ILE A 135 20.65 2.48 17.80
CA ILE A 135 21.94 2.20 18.43
C ILE A 135 22.92 1.96 17.28
N GLY A 136 23.81 2.92 17.05
CA GLY A 136 24.86 2.79 16.04
C GLY A 136 25.79 1.62 16.37
N ARG A 137 26.36 1.01 15.33
CA ARG A 137 27.68 0.40 15.43
C ARG A 137 28.75 1.47 15.27
#